data_AF-A0A368FEA0-F1
#
_entry.id   AF-A0A368FEA0-F1
#
_cell.length_a   1.000
_cell.length_b   1.000
_cell.length_c   1.000
_cell.angle_alpha   90.00
_cell.angle_beta   90.00
_cell.angle_gamma   90.00
#
_symmetry.space_group_name_H-M   'P 1'
#
loop_
_entity.id
_entity.type
_entity.pdbx_description
1 polymer ?
#
loop_
_entity_poly.entity_id
_entity_poly.type
_entity_poly.pdbx_seq_one_letter_code
_entity_poly.pdbx_strand_id
1 'polypeptide(L)'
;MLRAIEIINKVVKTNDTRVNSLIFISAQQDTSDLPHFKPKDCLKKVIAVGFNGTDLGKVVENVTGEAISISYNFSEHDARNVIDALLKEF
;
A
#
# COMPACT_ATOMS: atom_id res chain seq x y z
N MET A 1 -17.45 9.58 7.38
CA MET A 1 -16.35 8.82 8.00
C MET A 1 -15.23 8.75 6.98
N LEU A 2 -14.00 9.19 7.30
CA LEU A 2 -12.89 9.17 6.33
C LEU A 2 -12.28 7.76 6.27
N ARG A 3 -12.04 7.25 5.06
CA ARG A 3 -11.35 5.96 4.85
C ARG A 3 -9.85 6.14 5.11
N ALA A 4 -9.16 5.09 5.56
CA ALA A 4 -7.74 5.17 5.94
C ALA A 4 -6.86 5.79 4.84
N ILE A 5 -7.05 5.39 3.58
CA ILE A 5 -6.32 5.91 2.42
C ILE A 5 -6.56 7.42 2.23
N GLU A 6 -7.77 7.92 2.46
CA GLU A 6 -8.06 9.37 2.37
C GLU A 6 -7.33 10.17 3.44
N ILE A 7 -7.20 9.60 4.64
CA ILE A 7 -6.43 10.21 5.73
C ILE A 7 -4.96 10.25 5.33
N ILE A 8 -4.41 9.15 4.82
CA ILE A 8 -3.01 9.07 4.39
C ILE A 8 -2.72 10.11 3.29
N ASN A 9 -3.58 10.19 2.27
CA ASN A 9 -3.47 11.18 1.19
C ASN A 9 -3.49 12.64 1.71
N LYS A 10 -4.15 12.90 2.85
CA LYS A 10 -4.23 14.24 3.47
C LYS A 10 -3.05 14.55 4.40
N VAL A 11 -2.66 13.58 5.23
CA VAL A 11 -1.74 13.77 6.36
C VAL A 11 -0.28 13.70 5.93
N VAL A 12 0.05 12.89 4.91
CA VAL A 12 1.41 12.83 4.36
C VAL A 12 1.74 14.18 3.71
N LYS A 13 2.72 14.90 4.28
CA LYS A 13 3.12 16.25 3.85
C LYS A 13 4.32 16.16 2.91
N THR A 14 4.30 16.93 1.82
CA THR A 14 5.37 17.05 0.80
C THR A 14 6.78 17.24 1.36
N ASN A 15 6.91 17.86 2.52
CA ASN A 15 8.20 18.32 3.02
C ASN A 15 8.81 17.39 4.10
N ASP A 16 8.12 16.30 4.47
CA ASP A 16 8.67 15.32 5.43
C ASP A 16 9.48 14.26 4.68
N THR A 17 10.77 14.52 4.50
CA THR A 17 11.70 13.66 3.75
C THR A 17 12.10 12.38 4.48
N ARG A 18 11.65 12.20 5.74
CA ARG A 18 12.01 11.03 6.57
C ARG A 18 11.25 9.78 6.16
N VAL A 19 10.12 9.91 5.48
CA VAL A 19 9.27 8.80 5.05
C VAL A 19 9.26 8.74 3.53
N ASN A 20 9.93 7.74 2.95
CA ASN A 20 9.98 7.55 1.50
C ASN A 20 9.11 6.38 0.99
N SER A 21 8.67 5.49 1.88
CA SER A 21 7.92 4.27 1.55
C SER A 21 6.78 4.05 2.55
N LEU A 22 5.64 3.53 2.08
CA LEU A 22 4.48 3.17 2.89
C LEU A 22 4.11 1.72 2.65
N ILE A 23 3.92 0.96 3.73
CA ILE A 23 3.28 -0.36 3.68
C ILE A 23 1.86 -0.19 4.22
N PHE A 24 0.86 -0.44 3.38
CA PHE A 24 -0.56 -0.36 3.74
C PHE A 24 -1.16 -1.76 3.76
N ILE A 25 -1.67 -2.20 4.91
CA ILE A 25 -2.25 -3.54 5.07
C ILE A 25 -3.77 -3.42 5.21
N SER A 26 -4.54 -4.19 4.45
CA SER A 26 -6.00 -4.22 4.52
C SER A 26 -6.55 -5.63 4.34
N ALA A 27 -7.55 -5.98 5.14
CA ALA A 27 -8.36 -7.20 4.98
C ALA A 27 -9.76 -6.89 4.38
N GLN A 28 -9.96 -5.67 3.88
CA GLN A 28 -11.24 -5.24 3.30
C GLN A 28 -11.48 -5.97 1.97
N GLN A 29 -12.39 -6.94 1.97
CA GLN A 29 -12.67 -7.81 0.82
C GLN A 29 -13.26 -7.04 -0.37
N ASP A 30 -14.20 -6.13 -0.12
CA ASP A 30 -14.75 -5.28 -1.18
C ASP A 30 -13.88 -4.03 -1.36
N THR A 31 -13.11 -4.04 -2.44
CA THR A 31 -12.17 -2.97 -2.78
C THR A 31 -12.69 -2.04 -3.87
N SER A 32 -13.92 -2.24 -4.38
CA SER A 32 -14.46 -1.47 -5.53
C SER A 32 -14.48 0.03 -5.27
N ASP A 33 -14.79 0.40 -4.04
CA ASP A 33 -14.97 1.79 -3.65
C ASP A 33 -13.71 2.39 -3.01
N LEU A 34 -12.64 1.61 -2.82
CA LEU A 34 -11.45 2.12 -2.17
C LEU A 34 -10.83 3.22 -3.03
N PRO A 35 -10.52 4.39 -2.44
CA PRO A 35 -9.87 5.44 -3.19
C PRO A 35 -8.44 5.03 -3.55
N HIS A 36 -7.94 5.57 -4.66
CA HIS A 36 -6.53 5.40 -5.02
C HIS A 36 -5.62 6.15 -4.04
N PHE A 37 -4.41 5.62 -3.83
CA PHE A 37 -3.33 6.38 -3.24
C PHE A 37 -2.95 7.55 -4.15
N LYS A 38 -2.82 8.72 -3.53
CA LYS A 38 -2.37 9.97 -4.14
C LYS A 38 -1.42 10.67 -3.17
N PRO A 39 -0.30 10.00 -2.81
CA PRO A 39 0.61 10.58 -1.87
C PRO A 39 1.34 11.75 -2.51
N LYS A 40 1.82 12.64 -1.67
CA LYS A 40 2.59 13.80 -2.12
C LYS A 40 4.06 13.42 -2.34
N ASP A 41 4.84 14.32 -2.94
CA ASP A 41 6.21 14.12 -3.44
C ASP A 41 7.21 13.43 -2.49
N CYS A 42 6.94 13.38 -1.18
CA CYS A 42 7.79 12.70 -0.21
C CYS A 42 7.67 11.16 -0.27
N LEU A 43 6.51 10.61 -0.66
CA LEU A 43 6.30 9.17 -0.69
C LEU A 43 6.60 8.61 -2.08
N LYS A 44 7.78 7.98 -2.19
CA LYS A 44 8.30 7.43 -3.44
C LYS A 44 7.74 6.06 -3.76
N LYS A 45 7.30 5.30 -2.75
CA LYS A 45 6.84 3.92 -2.92
C LYS A 45 5.65 3.59 -2.02
N VAL A 46 4.66 2.89 -2.57
CA VAL A 46 3.56 2.31 -1.81
C VAL A 46 3.49 0.80 -2.04
N ILE A 47 3.56 0.02 -0.96
CA ILE A 47 3.30 -1.42 -0.97
C ILE A 47 1.93 -1.64 -0.32
N ALA A 48 0.95 -2.06 -1.12
CA ALA A 48 -0.39 -2.38 -0.62
C ALA A 48 -0.54 -3.89 -0.42
N VAL A 49 -0.71 -4.31 0.83
CA VAL A 49 -0.81 -5.71 1.24
C VAL A 49 -2.26 -6.07 1.49
N GLY A 50 -2.84 -6.89 0.61
CA GLY A 50 -4.17 -7.43 0.76
C GLY A 50 -4.14 -8.73 1.56
N PHE A 51 -4.69 -8.71 2.78
CA PHE A 51 -4.78 -9.90 3.62
C PHE A 51 -5.94 -10.80 3.18
N ASN A 52 -5.78 -12.11 3.36
CA ASN A 52 -6.79 -13.12 3.01
C ASN A 52 -7.26 -13.00 1.54
N GLY A 53 -6.31 -12.93 0.61
CA GLY A 53 -6.63 -12.90 -0.82
C GLY A 53 -7.23 -11.59 -1.32
N THR A 54 -7.27 -10.53 -0.50
CA THR A 54 -7.79 -9.22 -0.90
C THR A 54 -6.94 -8.64 -2.06
N ASP A 55 -7.60 -8.09 -3.08
CA ASP A 55 -6.94 -7.42 -4.21
C ASP A 55 -6.97 -5.89 -4.04
N LEU A 56 -5.79 -5.30 -3.87
CA LEU A 56 -5.57 -3.85 -3.74
C LEU A 56 -4.93 -3.23 -5.00
N GLY A 57 -4.90 -3.93 -6.14
CA GLY A 57 -4.25 -3.45 -7.37
C GLY A 57 -4.76 -2.07 -7.80
N LYS A 58 -6.07 -1.86 -7.79
CA LYS A 58 -6.69 -0.55 -8.09
C LYS A 58 -6.20 0.55 -7.15
N VAL A 59 -5.91 0.24 -5.89
CA VAL A 59 -5.52 1.23 -4.88
C VAL A 59 -4.15 1.85 -5.18
N VAL A 60 -3.24 1.13 -5.84
CA VAL A 60 -1.87 1.58 -6.15
C VAL A 60 -1.64 1.95 -7.62
N GLU A 61 -2.67 1.85 -8.48
CA GLU A 61 -2.56 2.04 -9.94
C GLU A 61 -1.90 3.35 -10.39
N ASN A 62 -2.06 4.42 -9.60
CA ASN A 62 -1.59 5.77 -9.95
C ASN A 62 -0.29 6.19 -9.25
N VAL A 63 0.42 5.24 -8.61
CA VAL A 63 1.63 5.53 -7.84
C VAL A 63 2.72 4.50 -8.14
N THR A 64 3.97 4.88 -7.92
CA THR A 64 5.07 3.91 -7.90
C THR A 64 4.85 2.97 -6.71
N GLY A 65 4.62 1.70 -6.99
CA GLY A 65 4.21 0.76 -5.95
C GLY A 65 3.83 -0.61 -6.49
N GLU A 66 3.47 -1.48 -5.56
CA GLU A 66 3.06 -2.85 -5.85
C GLU A 66 1.96 -3.30 -4.89
N ALA A 67 0.95 -3.99 -5.41
CA ALA A 67 -0.07 -4.65 -4.60
C ALA A 67 0.29 -6.12 -4.46
N ILE A 68 0.38 -6.59 -3.22
CA ILE A 68 0.68 -7.99 -2.87
C ILE A 68 -0.53 -8.55 -2.15
N SER A 69 -1.08 -9.63 -2.66
CA SER A 69 -2.09 -10.40 -1.94
C SER A 69 -1.41 -11.52 -1.16
N ILE A 70 -1.65 -11.57 0.15
CA ILE A 70 -1.08 -12.58 1.05
C ILE A 70 -2.16 -13.54 1.54
N SER A 71 -1.71 -14.74 1.92
CA SER A 71 -2.59 -15.76 2.45
C SER A 71 -3.16 -15.38 3.83
N TYR A 72 -4.28 -15.99 4.22
CA TYR A 72 -4.79 -15.90 5.60
C TYR A 72 -3.79 -16.47 6.61
N ASN A 73 -3.14 -17.58 6.24
CA ASN A 73 -2.12 -18.24 7.04
C ASN A 73 -0.75 -17.63 6.72
N PHE A 74 -0.59 -16.35 7.09
CA PHE A 74 0.63 -15.57 6.82
C PHE A 74 1.90 -16.38 7.09
N SER A 75 2.70 -16.53 6.05
CA SER A 75 3.87 -17.40 6.01
C SER A 75 5.18 -16.61 5.88
N GLU A 76 6.31 -17.30 6.05
CA GLU A 76 7.61 -16.70 5.76
C GLU A 76 7.72 -16.25 4.29
N HIS A 77 7.09 -16.98 3.37
CA HIS A 77 7.04 -16.59 1.96
C HIS A 77 6.28 -15.27 1.76
N ASP A 78 5.14 -15.10 2.44
CA ASP A 78 4.37 -13.85 2.41
C ASP A 78 5.21 -12.67 2.95
N ALA A 79 5.97 -12.90 4.03
CA ALA A 79 6.88 -11.89 4.57
C ALA A 79 7.99 -11.51 3.57
N ARG A 80 8.62 -12.50 2.94
CA ARG A 80 9.66 -12.27 1.93
C ARG A 80 9.13 -11.47 0.75
N ASN A 81 7.95 -11.81 0.22
CA ASN A 81 7.35 -11.10 -0.91
C ASN A 81 7.15 -9.60 -0.61
N VAL A 82 6.67 -9.27 0.61
CA VAL A 82 6.49 -7.87 1.02
C VAL A 82 7.82 -7.13 1.12
N ILE A 83 8.85 -7.77 1.69
CA ILE A 83 10.19 -7.18 1.80
C ILE A 83 10.83 -7.02 0.42
N ASP A 84 10.72 -7.99 -0.47
CA ASP A 84 11.30 -7.94 -1.81
C ASP A 84 10.69 -6.79 -2.62
N ALA A 85 9.37 -6.59 -2.57
CA ALA A 85 8.75 -5.44 -3.24
C ALA A 85 9.15 -4.09 -2.61
N LEU A 86 9.33 -4.05 -1.28
CA LEU A 86 9.85 -2.88 -0.60
C LEU A 86 11.27 -2.52 -1.05
N LEU A 87 12.13 -3.52 -1.28
CA LEU A 87 13.53 -3.34 -1.66
C LEU A 87 13.75 -3.18 -3.19
N LYS A 88 12.81 -3.63 -4.02
CA LYS A 88 12.88 -3.54 -5.48
C LYS A 88 13.07 -2.11 -6.00
N GLU A 89 14.04 -1.85 -6.86
CA GLU A 89 14.19 -0.53 -7.50
C GLU A 89 13.17 -0.38 -8.65
N PHE A 90 12.57 0.80 -8.80
CA PHE A 90 11.56 1.16 -9.81
C PHE A 90 12.01 2.37 -10.62
#